data_AF-A0A3P7JR44-F1
#
_entry.id   AF-A0A3P7JR44-F1
#
_cell.length_a   1.000
_cell.length_b   1.000
_cell.length_c   1.000
_cell.angle_alpha   90.00
_cell.angle_beta   90.00
_cell.angle_gamma   90.00
#
_symmetry.space_group_name_H-M   'P 1'
#
loop_
_entity.id
_entity.type
_entity.pdbx_description
1 polymer ?
#
loop_
_entity_poly.entity_id
_entity_poly.type
_entity_poly.pdbx_seq_one_letter_code
_entity_poly.pdbx_strand_id
1 'polypeptide(L)'
;MAPRSRDADFVLYVTAISTKRCDSADTLAYAAHCQQEAELDRPVAGHVNLCPSALSTHRHDREILLSTVKHEILHALGFSVGLYAFFRDENGKPRTRR
;
A
#
# COMPACT_ATOMS: atom_id res chain seq x y z
N MET A 1 -0.67 -16.51 4.59
CA MET A 1 -0.62 -16.22 3.14
C MET A 1 -2.03 -16.27 2.62
N ALA A 2 -2.50 -15.17 2.03
CA ALA A 2 -3.82 -15.11 1.44
C ALA A 2 -3.87 -16.04 0.22
N PRO A 3 -4.92 -16.85 0.02
CA PRO A 3 -5.11 -17.55 -1.24
C PRO A 3 -5.22 -16.52 -2.36
N ARG A 4 -4.53 -16.75 -3.48
CA ARG A 4 -4.76 -15.97 -4.71
C ARG A 4 -6.24 -16.13 -5.07
N SER A 5 -7.04 -15.08 -4.90
CA SER A 5 -8.41 -15.07 -5.41
C SER A 5 -8.33 -15.17 -6.93
N ARG A 6 -9.06 -16.11 -7.54
CA ARG A 6 -9.08 -16.24 -9.01
C ARG A 6 -9.75 -15.05 -9.69
N ASP A 7 -10.45 -14.22 -8.91
CA ASP A 7 -11.23 -13.07 -9.39
C ASP A 7 -10.68 -11.72 -8.90
N ALA A 8 -9.44 -11.66 -8.41
CA ALA A 8 -8.83 -10.39 -7.99
C ALA A 8 -7.35 -10.31 -8.34
N ASP A 9 -6.94 -9.17 -8.92
CA ASP A 9 -5.54 -8.88 -9.21
C ASP A 9 -4.76 -8.44 -7.97
N PHE A 10 -5.42 -7.88 -6.97
CA PHE A 10 -4.79 -7.38 -5.75
C PHE A 10 -5.75 -7.46 -4.56
N VAL A 11 -5.26 -7.90 -3.40
CA VAL A 11 -6.02 -7.90 -2.14
C VAL A 11 -5.45 -6.84 -1.20
N LEU A 12 -6.28 -5.86 -0.83
CA LEU A 12 -5.92 -4.84 0.16
C LEU A 12 -6.59 -5.14 1.51
N TYR A 13 -5.78 -5.40 2.53
CA TYR A 13 -6.24 -5.51 3.91
C TYR A 13 -6.31 -4.13 4.56
N VAL A 14 -7.49 -3.72 5.01
CA VAL A 14 -7.71 -2.41 5.63
C VAL A 14 -7.93 -2.59 7.12
N THR A 15 -7.16 -1.88 7.94
CA THR A 15 -7.35 -1.83 9.39
C THR A 15 -7.41 -0.39 9.89
N ALA A 16 -8.01 -0.21 11.07
CA ALA A 16 -8.00 1.06 11.79
C ALA A 16 -7.66 0.79 13.26
N ILE A 17 -6.40 0.40 13.50
CA ILE A 17 -5.90 0.07 14.84
C ILE A 17 -4.78 1.03 15.25
N SER A 18 -4.75 1.40 16.53
CA SER A 18 -3.63 2.18 17.06
C SER A 18 -2.41 1.28 17.19
N THR A 19 -1.31 1.65 16.54
CA THR A 19 -0.03 0.95 16.60
C THR A 19 1.09 1.93 16.94
N LYS A 20 2.30 1.44 17.24
CA LYS A 20 3.46 2.29 17.50
C LYS A 20 3.77 3.28 16.37
N ARG A 21 3.38 2.97 15.13
CA ARG A 21 3.53 3.89 13.99
C ARG A 21 2.58 5.09 14.09
N CYS A 22 1.42 4.89 14.70
CA CYS A 22 0.44 5.95 14.96
C CYS A 22 0.83 6.88 16.12
N ASP A 23 1.86 6.52 16.90
CA ASP A 23 2.37 7.39 17.96
C ASP A 23 3.19 8.58 17.39
N SER A 24 3.60 8.50 16.12
CA SER A 24 4.19 9.63 15.41
C SER A 24 3.10 10.65 15.08
N ALA A 25 3.30 11.89 15.53
CA ALA A 25 2.33 12.99 15.40
C ALA A 25 1.85 13.24 13.96
N ASP A 26 2.68 12.93 12.96
CA ASP A 26 2.39 13.21 11.55
C ASP A 26 1.88 11.97 10.78
N THR A 27 1.76 10.81 11.44
CA THR A 27 1.34 9.57 10.77
C THR A 27 -0.19 9.42 10.80
N LEU A 28 -0.83 9.77 9.69
CA LEU A 28 -2.28 9.59 9.52
C LEU A 28 -2.66 8.17 9.09
N ALA A 29 -1.81 7.53 8.30
CA ALA A 29 -1.96 6.17 7.82
C ALA A 29 -0.59 5.60 7.42
N TYR A 30 -0.49 4.29 7.27
CA TYR A 30 0.66 3.65 6.65
C TYR A 30 0.23 2.40 5.88
N ALA A 31 0.97 2.07 4.82
CA ALA A 31 0.72 0.88 4.03
C ALA A 31 2.00 0.24 3.49
N ALA A 32 1.89 -1.04 3.15
CA ALA A 32 2.93 -1.75 2.41
C ALA A 32 2.35 -2.98 1.71
N HIS A 33 3.05 -3.43 0.67
CA HIS A 33 2.85 -4.76 0.12
C HIS A 33 3.19 -5.82 1.18
N CYS A 34 2.50 -6.95 1.13
CA CYS A 34 2.79 -8.11 1.97
C CYS A 34 3.04 -9.38 1.16
N GLN A 35 2.70 -9.39 -0.13
CA GLN A 35 2.94 -10.52 -1.02
C GLN A 35 3.20 -10.04 -2.44
N GLN A 36 4.25 -10.59 -3.04
CA GLN A 36 4.53 -10.51 -4.48
C GLN A 36 4.32 -11.89 -5.10
N GLU A 37 3.90 -11.91 -6.36
CA GLU A 37 3.80 -13.16 -7.12
C GLU A 37 5.13 -13.52 -7.80
N ALA A 38 5.33 -14.81 -8.07
CA ALA A 38 6.65 -15.35 -8.38
C ALA A 38 7.14 -15.09 -9.82
N GLU A 39 6.25 -14.83 -10.78
CA GLU A 39 6.63 -14.77 -12.20
C GLU A 39 7.11 -13.38 -12.60
N LEU A 40 6.35 -12.35 -12.23
CA LEU A 40 6.58 -10.96 -12.61
C LEU A 40 6.91 -10.07 -11.42
N ASP A 41 7.02 -10.62 -10.20
CA ASP A 41 7.34 -9.89 -8.96
C ASP A 41 6.31 -8.79 -8.63
N ARG A 42 5.10 -8.88 -9.20
CA ARG A 42 4.04 -7.91 -8.99
C ARG A 42 3.47 -8.05 -7.57
N PRO A 43 3.28 -6.96 -6.80
CA PRO A 43 2.48 -7.00 -5.58
C PRO A 43 1.08 -7.54 -5.87
N VAL A 44 0.67 -8.56 -5.12
CA VAL A 44 -0.68 -9.20 -5.21
C VAL A 44 -1.47 -9.07 -3.91
N ALA A 45 -0.82 -8.71 -2.82
CA ALA A 45 -1.51 -8.32 -1.60
C ALA A 45 -0.72 -7.24 -0.87
N GLY A 46 -1.45 -6.37 -0.18
CA GLY A 46 -0.90 -5.35 0.69
C GLY A 46 -1.86 -5.01 1.82
N HIS A 47 -1.41 -4.18 2.73
CA HIS A 47 -2.22 -3.69 3.83
C HIS A 47 -2.12 -2.17 3.94
N VAL A 48 -3.17 -1.56 4.45
CA VAL A 48 -3.21 -0.17 4.88
C VAL A 48 -3.83 -0.10 6.28
N ASN A 49 -3.17 0.61 7.18
CA ASN A 49 -3.71 0.93 8.49
C ASN A 49 -3.97 2.42 8.60
N LEU A 50 -5.18 2.77 9.00
CA LEU A 50 -5.58 4.13 9.34
C LEU A 50 -5.37 4.35 10.84
N CYS A 51 -4.67 5.42 11.22
CA CYS A 51 -4.44 5.72 12.64
C CYS A 51 -5.69 6.37 13.26
N PRO A 52 -6.42 5.70 14.17
CA PRO A 52 -7.76 6.16 14.58
C PRO A 52 -7.80 7.54 15.22
N SER A 53 -6.76 7.88 15.99
CA SER A 53 -6.60 9.20 16.64
C SER A 53 -6.41 10.35 15.65
N ALA A 54 -5.96 10.04 14.44
CA ALA A 54 -5.67 11.02 13.39
C ALA A 54 -6.81 11.18 12.38
N LEU A 55 -7.87 10.36 12.48
CA LEU A 55 -9.04 10.43 11.62
C LEU A 55 -9.95 11.57 12.05
N SER A 56 -9.89 12.68 11.30
CA SER A 56 -10.83 13.80 11.45
C SER A 56 -12.02 13.65 10.50
N THR A 57 -13.23 13.94 10.99
CA THR A 57 -14.47 13.99 10.19
C THR A 57 -14.76 15.38 9.65
N HIS A 58 -13.90 16.37 9.91
CA HIS A 58 -14.08 17.73 9.41
C HIS A 58 -13.89 17.76 7.88
N ARG A 59 -14.71 18.58 7.21
CA ARG A 59 -14.69 18.70 5.74
C ARG A 59 -13.32 19.09 5.18
N HIS A 60 -12.60 19.97 5.89
CA HIS A 60 -11.27 20.43 5.48
C HIS A 60 -10.24 19.30 5.47
N ASP A 61 -10.28 18.45 6.50
CA ASP A 61 -9.31 17.35 6.67
C ASP A 61 -9.62 16.16 5.75
N ARG A 62 -10.83 16.09 5.19
CA ARG A 62 -11.25 15.00 4.30
C ARG A 62 -10.41 14.92 3.04
N GLU A 63 -10.03 16.07 2.46
CA GLU A 63 -9.21 16.09 1.25
C GLU A 63 -7.79 15.56 1.54
N ILE A 64 -7.22 15.98 2.67
CA ILE A 64 -5.92 15.51 3.16
C ILE A 64 -5.97 14.00 3.40
N LEU A 65 -6.96 13.52 4.15
CA LEU A 65 -7.13 12.10 4.45
C LEU A 65 -7.26 11.27 3.17
N LEU A 66 -8.09 11.69 2.21
CA LEU A 66 -8.22 10.99 0.93
C LEU A 66 -6.91 10.98 0.15
N SER A 67 -6.16 12.07 0.17
CA SER A 67 -4.84 12.15 -0.47
C SER A 67 -3.84 11.18 0.18
N THR A 68 -3.77 11.18 1.52
CA THR A 68 -2.92 10.26 2.28
C THR A 68 -3.29 8.80 2.01
N VAL A 69 -4.57 8.44 2.07
CA VAL A 69 -4.98 7.05 1.82
C VAL A 69 -4.63 6.61 0.40
N LYS A 70 -4.77 7.48 -0.61
CA LYS A 70 -4.29 7.18 -1.97
C LYS A 70 -2.77 6.97 -2.01
N HIS A 71 -2.01 7.84 -1.34
CA HIS A 71 -0.56 7.72 -1.24
C HIS A 71 -0.14 6.38 -0.62
N GLU A 72 -0.77 5.99 0.48
CA GLU A 72 -0.50 4.71 1.15
C GLU A 72 -0.91 3.52 0.26
N ILE A 73 -2.05 3.57 -0.42
CA ILE A 73 -2.44 2.51 -1.36
C ILE A 73 -1.41 2.37 -2.49
N LEU A 74 -0.81 3.46 -2.99
CA LEU A 74 0.26 3.38 -3.99
C LEU A 74 1.49 2.64 -3.47
N HIS A 75 1.88 2.83 -2.20
CA HIS A 75 2.93 2.04 -1.56
C HIS A 75 2.57 0.55 -1.52
N ALA A 76 1.33 0.21 -1.18
CA ALA A 76 0.86 -1.19 -1.21
C ALA A 76 0.88 -1.81 -2.62
N LEU A 77 0.61 -1.01 -3.65
CA LEU A 77 0.63 -1.41 -5.06
C LEU A 77 2.04 -1.53 -5.65
N GLY A 78 3.06 -1.03 -4.96
CA GLY A 78 4.46 -1.21 -5.36
C GLY A 78 5.26 0.06 -5.58
N PHE A 79 4.69 1.25 -5.36
CA PHE A 79 5.44 2.51 -5.37
C PHE A 79 6.27 2.68 -4.10
N SER A 80 7.18 1.75 -3.85
CA SER A 80 8.08 1.78 -2.69
C SER A 80 9.51 1.60 -3.20
N VAL A 81 10.46 2.31 -2.59
CA VAL A 81 11.87 2.32 -3.03
C VAL A 81 12.44 0.90 -3.14
N GLY A 82 12.13 0.02 -2.18
CA GLY A 82 12.57 -1.38 -2.20
C GLY A 82 11.97 -2.23 -3.33
N LEU A 83 10.96 -1.72 -4.05
CA LEU A 83 10.28 -2.42 -5.12
C LEU A 83 10.60 -1.90 -6.53
N TYR A 84 11.27 -0.76 -6.66
CA TYR A 84 11.57 -0.17 -7.97
C TYR A 84 12.45 -1.08 -8.84
N ALA A 85 13.30 -1.90 -8.23
CA ALA A 85 14.14 -2.88 -8.95
C ALA A 85 13.34 -4.01 -9.61
N PHE A 86 12.05 -4.17 -9.28
CA PHE A 86 11.16 -5.18 -9.85
C PHE A 86 10.23 -4.62 -10.94
N PHE A 87 10.32 -3.32 -11.25
CA PHE A 87 9.47 -2.71 -12.27
C PHE A 87 9.78 -3.28 -13.65
N ARG A 88 8.72 -3.46 -14.44
CA ARG A 88 8.77 -4.03 -15.78
C ARG A 88 8.22 -3.05 -16.81
N ASP A 89 8.58 -3.23 -18.07
CA ASP A 89 8.00 -2.50 -19.19
C ASP A 89 6.65 -3.09 -19.62
N GLU A 90 6.04 -2.48 -20.65
CA GLU A 90 4.76 -2.93 -21.23
C GLU A 90 4.81 -4.34 -21.85
N ASN A 91 6.01 -4.86 -22.12
CA ASN A 91 6.24 -6.22 -22.61
C ASN A 91 6.60 -7.20 -21.47
N GLY A 92 6.55 -6.76 -20.21
CA GLY A 92 6.88 -7.58 -19.03
C GLY A 92 8.38 -7.73 -18.76
N LYS A 93 9.26 -7.02 -19.46
CA LYS A 93 10.72 -7.12 -19.29
C LYS A 93 11.20 -6.24 -18.13
N PRO A 94 12.14 -6.71 -17.27
CA PRO A 94 12.69 -5.90 -16.18
C PRO A 94 13.31 -4.59 -16.67
N ARG A 95 13.01 -3.47 -15.99
CA ARG A 95 13.57 -2.14 -16.27
C ARG A 95 15.00 -1.97 -15.73
N THR A 96 15.36 -2.73 -14.70
CA THR A 96 16.68 -2.69 -14.05
C THR A 96 17.33 -4.08 -14.03
N ARG A 97 18.66 -4.12 -13.95
CA ARG A 97 19.40 -5.36 -13.62
C ARG A 97 19.20 -5.69 -12.14
N ARG A 98 19.15 -6.98 -11.82
CA ARG A 98 19.03 -7.50 -10.45
C ARG A 98 20.36 -8.07 -10.01
#